data_AF-A0AAN8XB93-F1
#
_entry.id   AF-A0AAN8XB93-F1
#
_cell.length_a   1.000
_cell.length_b   1.000
_cell.length_c   1.000
_cell.angle_alpha   90.00
_cell.angle_beta   90.00
_cell.angle_gamma   90.00
#
_symmetry.space_group_name_H-M   'P 1'
#
loop_
_entity.id
_entity.type
_entity.pdbx_description
1 polymer ?
#
loop_
_entity_poly.entity_id
_entity_poly.type
_entity_poly.pdbx_seq_one_letter_code
_entity_poly.pdbx_strand_id
1 'polypeptide(L)' 'MRNISDTDDFFGDRLCTADCAVFGQLSQLMWNAPGTRYEALVTELYPSLGAYCNRIRDTVYPDWNKLLNPPIDK' A
#
# COMPACT_ATOMS: atom_id res chain seq x y z
N MET A 1 26.68 -1.57 -6.86
CA MET A 1 25.44 -0.84 -6.49
C MET A 1 24.28 -1.66 -7.03
N ARG A 2 23.45 -2.26 -6.17
CA ARG A 2 22.26 -3.00 -6.63
C ARG A 2 21.16 -1.98 -6.88
N ASN A 3 20.58 -2.03 -8.08
CA ASN A 3 19.43 -1.21 -8.43
C ASN A 3 18.22 -1.66 -7.63
N ILE A 4 17.51 -0.68 -7.06
CA ILE A 4 16.28 -0.85 -6.27
C ILE A 4 15.13 -1.49 -7.06
N SER A 5 15.25 -1.61 -8.38
CA SER A 5 14.23 -2.18 -9.27
C SER A 5 14.25 -3.71 -9.38
N ASP A 6 15.26 -4.39 -8.83
CA ASP A 6 15.52 -5.82 -9.09
C ASP A 6 15.08 -6.78 -7.98
N THR A 7 14.36 -6.30 -6.97
CA THR A 7 13.81 -7.15 -5.92
C THR A 7 12.31 -6.97 -5.84
N ASP A 8 11.58 -8.07 -6.02
CA ASP A 8 10.11 -8.14 -5.96
C ASP A 8 9.52 -7.59 -4.66
N ASP A 9 10.35 -7.33 -3.65
CA ASP A 9 9.99 -6.62 -2.43
C ASP A 9 11.10 -5.63 -2.05
N PHE A 10 10.74 -4.36 -1.84
CA PHE A 10 11.64 -3.31 -1.36
C PHE A 10 12.38 -3.69 -0.05
N PHE A 11 11.88 -4.68 0.70
CA PHE A 11 12.42 -5.09 2.01
C PHE A 11 12.43 -6.62 2.26
N GLY A 12 12.18 -7.44 1.23
CA GLY A 12 12.17 -8.91 1.33
C GLY A 12 10.86 -9.53 1.84
N ASP A 13 10.93 -10.79 2.29
CA ASP A 13 9.78 -11.68 2.58
C ASP A 13 9.12 -11.41 3.96
N ARG A 14 9.69 -10.53 4.79
CA ARG A 14 9.16 -10.18 6.12
C ARG A 14 8.89 -8.70 6.23
N LEU A 15 7.67 -8.38 6.69
CA LEU A 15 7.25 -7.02 6.99
C LEU A 15 8.17 -6.39 8.05
N CYS A 16 8.70 -5.21 7.77
CA CYS A 16 9.52 -4.44 8.70
C CYS A 16 8.94 -3.05 8.98
N THR A 17 9.53 -2.30 9.93
CA THR A 17 9.06 -0.96 10.27
C THR A 17 9.12 0.02 9.10
N ALA A 18 10.11 -0.13 8.21
CA ALA A 18 10.21 0.70 7.01
C ALA A 18 9.03 0.45 6.07
N ASP A 19 8.56 -0.80 5.96
CA ASP A 19 7.40 -1.12 5.14
C ASP A 19 6.14 -0.40 5.63
N CYS A 20 5.93 -0.36 6.95
CA CYS A 20 4.80 0.36 7.55
C CYS A 20 4.84 1.87 7.23
N ALA A 21 6.04 2.47 7.27
CA ALA A 21 6.20 3.90 6.97
C ALA A 21 5.93 4.20 5.49
N VAL A 22 6.45 3.37 4.58
CA VAL A 22 6.23 3.50 3.13
C VAL A 22 4.76 3.26 2.78
N PHE A 23 4.16 2.21 3.32
CA PHE A 23 2.73 1.93 3.19
C PHE A 23 1.86 3.09 3.65
N GLY A 24 2.20 3.72 4.79
CA GLY A 24 1.48 4.88 5.30
C GLY A 24 1.40 6.03 4.29
N GLN A 25 2.47 6.29 3.53
CA GLN A 25 2.47 7.31 2.50
C GLN A 25 1.74 6.86 1.23
N LEU A 26 2.02 5.65 0.75
CA LEU A 26 1.42 5.13 -0.48
C LEU A 26 -0.09 4.91 -0.36
N SER A 27 -0.57 4.53 0.82
CA SER A 27 -2.01 4.36 1.08
C SER A 27 -2.81 5.64 0.86
N GLN A 28 -2.22 6.81 1.13
CA GLN A 28 -2.85 8.10 0.85
C GLN A 28 -3.04 8.33 -0.65
N LEU A 29 -2.04 7.95 -1.44
CA LEU A 29 -2.10 8.09 -2.90
C LEU A 29 -3.07 7.05 -3.52
N MET A 30 -3.06 5.84 -2.97
CA MET A 30 -3.81 4.70 -3.52
C MET A 30 -5.32 4.74 -3.22
N TRP A 31 -5.70 5.09 -1.99
CA TRP A 31 -7.12 5.02 -1.56
C TRP A 31 -7.71 6.38 -1.21
N ASN A 32 -6.89 7.41 -0.97
CA ASN A 32 -7.36 8.71 -0.47
C ASN A 32 -7.27 9.83 -1.52
N ALA A 33 -6.86 9.52 -2.76
CA ALA A 33 -6.73 10.48 -3.85
C ALA A 33 -7.36 10.02 -5.18
N PRO A 34 -8.61 9.49 -5.18
CA PRO A 34 -9.22 8.91 -6.37
C PRO A 34 -9.41 9.94 -7.50
N GLY A 35 -9.19 9.51 -8.74
CA GLY A 35 -9.27 10.32 -9.96
C GLY A 35 -8.11 11.30 -10.17
N THR A 36 -7.10 11.29 -9.30
CA THR A 36 -5.96 12.19 -9.40
C THR A 36 -4.77 11.53 -10.10
N ARG A 37 -3.85 12.36 -10.62
CA ARG A 37 -2.56 11.89 -11.14
C ARG A 37 -1.72 11.11 -10.12
N TYR A 38 -2.00 11.27 -8.83
CA TYR A 38 -1.28 10.61 -7.75
C TYR A 38 -1.76 9.18 -7.55
N GLU A 39 -3.07 8.93 -7.70
CA GLU A 39 -3.60 7.57 -7.79
C GLU A 39 -2.99 6.86 -9.00
N ALA A 40 -3.08 7.47 -10.19
CA ALA A 40 -2.53 6.91 -11.42
C ALA A 40 -1.02 6.60 -11.33
N LEU A 41 -0.27 7.33 -10.50
CA LEU A 41 1.13 7.03 -10.25
C LEU A 41 1.31 5.64 -9.62
N VAL A 42 0.47 5.29 -8.66
CA VAL A 42 0.57 4.03 -7.90
C VAL A 42 -0.20 2.90 -8.59
N THR A 43 -1.27 3.21 -9.33
CA THR A 43 -2.14 2.20 -9.95
C THR A 43 -1.80 1.90 -11.42
N GLU A 44 -1.26 2.87 -12.17
CA GLU A 44 -0.99 2.72 -13.61
C GLU A 44 0.50 2.79 -13.95
N LEU A 45 1.20 3.84 -13.48
CA LEU A 45 2.60 4.08 -13.85
C LEU A 45 3.56 3.13 -13.14
N TYR A 46 3.29 2.81 -11.87
CA TYR A 46 4.12 1.93 -11.05
C TYR A 46 3.25 0.87 -10.35
N PRO A 47 2.66 -0.09 -11.10
CA PRO A 47 1.72 -1.06 -10.55
C PRO A 47 2.34 -1.98 -9.49
N SER A 48 3.67 -2.13 -9.46
CA SER A 48 4.39 -2.82 -8.38
C SER A 48 4.20 -2.14 -7.02
N LEU A 49 4.06 -0.81 -6.97
CA LEU A 49 3.73 -0.08 -5.74
C LEU A 49 2.31 -0.37 -5.29
N GLY A 50 1.35 -0.44 -6.23
CA GLY A 50 -0.02 -0.87 -5.93
C GLY A 50 -0.07 -2.31 -5.40
N ALA A 51 0.67 -3.24 -6.03
CA ALA A 51 0.77 -4.62 -5.58
C ALA A 51 1.39 -4.72 -4.17
N TYR A 52 2.45 -3.97 -3.90
CA TYR A 52 3.07 -3.85 -2.59
C TYR A 52 2.09 -3.36 -1.52
N CYS A 53 1.33 -2.29 -1.80
CA CYS A 53 0.30 -1.77 -0.90
C CYS A 53 -0.79 -2.81 -0.61
N ASN A 54 -1.26 -3.53 -1.62
CA ASN A 54 -2.24 -4.60 -1.44
C ASN A 54 -1.68 -5.72 -0.55
N ARG A 55 -0.42 -6.14 -0.75
CA ARG A 55 0.21 -7.18 0.07
C ARG A 55 0.29 -6.79 1.56
N ILE A 56 0.75 -5.56 1.86
CA ILE A 56 0.81 -5.08 3.24
C ILE A 56 -0.58 -4.97 3.84
N ARG A 57 -1.55 -4.42 3.09
CA ARG A 57 -2.95 -4.35 3.51
C ARG A 57 -3.47 -5.73 3.91
N ASP A 58 -3.33 -6.72 3.04
CA ASP A 58 -3.88 -8.06 3.26
C ASP A 58 -3.16 -8.80 4.40
N THR A 59 -1.88 -8.49 4.63
CA THR A 59 -1.08 -9.06 5.73
C THR A 59 -1.43 -8.45 7.09
N VAL A 60 -1.57 -7.12 7.16
CA VAL A 60 -1.73 -6.38 8.42
C VAL A 60 -3.20 -6.19 8.79
N TYR A 61 -4.09 -6.09 7.81
CA TYR A 61 -5.50 -5.77 7.97
C TYR A 61 -6.41 -6.79 7.28
N PRO A 62 -6.46 -8.04 7.79
CA PRO A 62 -7.28 -9.11 7.17
C PRO A 62 -8.78 -8.77 7.12
N ASP A 63 -9.26 -7.91 8.02
CA ASP A 63 -10.64 -7.42 8.09
C ASP A 63 -10.80 -5.99 7.54
N TRP A 64 -10.01 -5.60 6.55
CA TRP A 64 -9.96 -4.23 5.98
C TRP A 64 -11.34 -3.57 5.78
N ASN A 65 -12.28 -4.27 5.15
CA ASN A 65 -13.61 -3.73 4.86
C ASN A 65 -14.46 -3.46 6.11
N LYS A 66 -14.23 -4.20 7.20
CA LYS A 66 -14.91 -3.94 8.49
C LYS A 66 -14.33 -2.70 9.17
N LEU A 67 -13.02 -2.47 9.02
CA LEU A 67 -12.35 -1.27 9.57
C LEU A 67 -12.81 0.02 8.89
N LEU A 68 -13.12 -0.05 7.59
CA LEU A 68 -13.63 1.09 6.82
C LEU A 68 -15.13 1.37 7.06
N ASN A 69 -15.88 0.38 7.56
CA ASN A 69 -17.30 0.50 7.87
C ASN A 69 -17.54 0.22 9.36
N PRO A 70 -17.01 1.04 10.27
CA PRO A 70 -17.25 0.83 11.70
C PRO A 70 -18.76 0.90 11.99
N PRO A 71 -19.26 0.11 12.95
CA PRO A 71 -20.64 0.26 13.43
C PRO A 71 -20.90 1.72 13.77
N ILE A 72 -21.99 2.29 13.24
CA ILE A 72 -22.46 3.60 13.66
C ILE A 72 -23.09 3.40 15.04
N ASP A 73 -22.26 3.24 16.06
CA ASP A 73 -22.71 3.39 17.43
C ASP A 73 -22.98 4.88 17.64
N LYS A 74 -24.27 5.21 17.82
CA LYS A 74 -24.78 6.53 18.17
C LYS A 74 -24.44 6.88 19.62
#